data_AF-A0A0C1JKP4-F1
#
_entry.id   AF-A0A0C1JKP4-F1
#
_cell.length_a   1.000
_cell.length_b   1.000
_cell.length_c   1.000
_cell.angle_alpha   90.00
_cell.angle_beta   90.00
_cell.angle_gamma   90.00
#
_symmetry.space_group_name_H-M   'P 1'
#
loop_
_entity.id
_entity.type
_entity.pdbx_description
1 polymer ?
#
loop_
_entity_poly.entity_id
_entity_poly.type
_entity_poly.pdbx_seq_one_letter_code
_entity_poly.pdbx_strand_id
1 'polypeptide(L)' 'MKWKDVESLFSALGADTQEGRGSRIRILLNGQEAVFHRPHPQKETDKDALMSVT' A
#
# COMPACT_ATOMS: atom_id res chain seq x y z
N MET A 1 -10.56 8.25 1.95
CA MET A 1 -9.20 8.45 2.48
C MET A 1 -8.23 8.51 1.30
N LYS A 2 -7.38 9.53 1.19
CA LYS A 2 -6.49 9.68 0.03
C LYS A 2 -5.23 8.88 0.29
N TRP A 3 -4.77 8.11 -0.69
CA TRP A 3 -3.51 7.35 -0.62
C TRP A 3 -2.32 8.23 -0.16
N LYS A 4 -2.34 9.51 -0.55
CA LYS A 4 -1.37 10.52 -0.14
C LYS A 4 -1.25 10.72 1.38
N ASP A 5 -2.33 10.56 2.14
CA ASP A 5 -2.30 10.66 3.61
C ASP A 5 -1.56 9.45 4.22
N VAL A 6 -1.76 8.27 3.64
CA VAL A 6 -1.09 7.02 4.02
C VAL A 6 0.40 7.09 3.70
N GLU A 7 0.77 7.54 2.51
CA GLU A 7 2.18 7.76 2.12
C GLU A 7 2.86 8.77 3.04
N SER A 8 2.18 9.85 3.39
CA SER A 8 2.73 10.89 4.27
C SER A 8 2.97 10.35 5.69
N LEU A 9 2.08 9.50 6.21
CA LEU A 9 2.26 8.84 7.50
C LEU A 9 3.48 7.91 7.47
N PHE A 10 3.59 7.04 6.46
CA PHE A 10 4.70 6.11 6.35
C PHE A 10 6.03 6.83 6.11
N SER A 11 6.05 7.89 5.30
CA SER A 11 7.22 8.74 5.11
C SER A 11 7.64 9.44 6.41
N ALA A 12 6.69 9.95 7.19
CA ALA A 12 6.98 10.57 8.49
C ALA A 12 7.52 9.56 9.52
N LEU A 13 7.16 8.28 9.40
CA LEU A 13 7.69 7.19 10.22
C LEU A 13 9.04 6.66 9.72
N GLY A 14 9.57 7.19 8.60
CA GLY A 14 10.83 6.74 8.01
C GLY A 14 10.72 5.43 7.24
N ALA A 15 9.54 5.11 6.70
CA ALA A 15 9.37 3.93 5.88
C ALA A 15 9.94 4.10 4.46
N ASP A 16 10.55 3.05 3.94
CA ASP A 16 10.97 2.94 2.54
C ASP A 16 9.80 2.44 1.69
N THR A 17 9.40 3.21 0.68
CA THR A 17 8.32 2.83 -0.24
C THR A 17 8.88 2.46 -1.60
N GLN A 18 8.54 1.27 -2.12
CA GLN A 18 8.91 0.83 -3.46
C GLN A 18 7.67 0.54 -4.31
N GLU A 19 7.59 1.15 -5.48
CA GLU A 19 6.56 0.85 -6.47
C GLU A 19 6.85 -0.49 -7.14
N GLY A 20 5.95 -1.45 -6.95
CA GLY A 20 6.00 -2.74 -7.62
C GLY A 20 5.44 -2.67 -9.05
N ARG A 21 5.43 -3.82 -9.72
CA ARG A 21 4.82 -3.94 -11.05
C ARG A 21 3.29 -3.75 -10.96
N GLY A 22 2.76 -2.75 -11.66
CA GLY A 22 1.33 -2.38 -11.62
C GLY A 22 1.01 -1.44 -10.46
N SER A 23 -0.13 -1.64 -9.82
CA SER A 23 -0.65 -0.73 -8.77
C SER A 23 -0.26 -1.14 -7.36
N ARG A 24 0.78 -1.94 -7.21
CA ARG A 24 1.26 -2.41 -5.90
C ARG A 24 2.33 -1.46 -5.38
N ILE A 25 2.25 -1.12 -4.10
CA ILE A 25 3.29 -0.40 -3.37
C ILE A 25 3.74 -1.27 -2.21
N ARG A 26 5.05 -1.50 -2.11
CA ARG A 26 5.69 -2.11 -0.95
C ARG A 26 6.13 -1.01 -0.01
N ILE A 27 5.91 -1.22 1.28
CA ILE A 27 6.32 -0.32 2.35
C ILE A 27 7.15 -1.14 3.33
N LEU A 28 8.38 -0.71 3.56
CA LEU A 28 9.29 -1.28 4.54
C LEU A 28 9.44 -0.29 5.69
N LEU A 29 8.93 -0.65 6.87
CA LEU A 29 9.02 0.17 8.08
C LEU A 29 9.60 -0.67 9.21
N ASN A 30 10.72 -0.22 9.80
CA ASN A 30 11.39 -0.92 10.91
C ASN A 30 11.67 -2.41 10.62
N GLY A 31 12.01 -2.74 9.37
CA GLY A 31 12.26 -4.12 8.93
C GLY A 31 11.02 -4.98 8.68
N GLN A 32 9.81 -4.42 8.84
CA GLN A 32 8.56 -5.08 8.44
C GLN A 32 8.15 -4.63 7.04
N GLU A 33 7.95 -5.58 6.14
CA GLU A 33 7.44 -5.32 4.79
C GLU A 33 5.91 -5.50 4.75
N ALA A 34 5.21 -4.53 4.17
CA ALA A 34 3.80 -4.60 3.85
C ALA A 34 3.56 -4.24 2.38
N VAL A 35 2.64 -4.94 1.72
CA VAL A 35 2.29 -4.69 0.32
C VAL A 35 0.86 -4.16 0.26
N PHE A 36 0.70 -2.97 -0.33
CA PHE A 36 -0.58 -2.31 -0.53
C PHE A 36 -0.92 -2.22 -2.02
N HIS A 37 -2.20 -2.14 -2.33
CA HIS A 37 -2.68 -1.79 -3.65
C HIS A 37 -3.10 -0.32 -3.66
N ARG A 38 -2.55 0.48 -4.58
CA ARG A 38 -3.04 1.83 -4.83
C ARG A 38 -4.51 1.74 -5.24
N PRO A 39 -5.42 2.44 -4.54
CA PRO A 39 -6.79 2.50 -4.97
C PRO A 39 -6.83 3.18 -6.34
N HIS A 40 -7.19 2.43 -7.38
CA HIS A 40 -7.45 3.00 -8.68
C HIS A 40 -8.69 3.90 -8.58
N PRO A 41 -8.64 5.15 -9.07
CA PRO A 41 -9.82 6.02 -9.13
C PRO A 41 -10.83 5.59 -10.21
N GLN A 42 -10.70 4.39 -10.78
CA GLN A 42 -11.62 3.88 -11.79
C GLN A 42 -12.63 2.93 -11.14
N LYS A 43 -13.90 3.29 -11.31
CA LYS A 43 -15.11 2.64 -10.78
C LYS A 43 -15.07 1.11 -10.90
N GLU A 44 -15.60 0.47 -9.86
CA GLU A 44 -15.93 -0.95 -9.71
C GLU A 44 -14.76 -1.93 -9.47
N THR A 45 -14.85 -2.63 -8.32
CA THR A 45 -14.20 -3.92 -8.01
C THR A 45 -12.71 -3.78 -7.65
N ASP A 46 -12.23 -4.12 -6.45
CA ASP A 46 -12.34 -5.43 -5.82
C ASP A 46 -12.43 -5.36 -4.29
N LYS A 47 -13.34 -6.16 -3.76
CA LYS A 47 -13.53 -6.51 -2.36
C LYS A 47 -12.51 -7.58 -1.91
N ASP A 48 -11.35 -7.64 -2.56
CA ASP A 48 -10.47 -8.82 -2.61
C ASP A 48 -9.01 -8.50 -2.26
N ALA A 49 -8.78 -7.84 -1.12
CA ALA A 49 -7.45 -7.76 -0.50
C ALA A 49 -7.46 -8.17 0.98
N LEU A 50 -8.46 -8.97 1.37
CA LEU A 50 -8.60 -9.59 2.69
C LEU A 50 -8.74 -11.10 2.52
N MET A 51 -7.74 -11.79 1.96
CA MET A 51 -7.73 -13.26 2.01
C MET A 51 -6.34 -13.80 2.38
N SER A 52 -6.34 -14.32 3.61
CA SER A 52 -5.55 -15.41 4.17
C SER A 52 -4.03 -15.30 4.23
N VAL A 53 -3.57 -15.05 5.47
CA VAL A 53 -2.38 -15.71 6.01
C VAL A 53 -2.69 -17.22 6.07
N THR A 54 -1.78 -18.03 5.54
CA THR A 54 -1.60 -19.45 5.86
C THR A 54 -0.10 -19.64 6.06
#